data_AF-A0A9E6ACJ3-F1
#
_entry.id   AF-A0A9E6ACJ3-F1
#
_cell.length_a   1.000
_cell.length_b   1.000
_cell.length_c   1.000
_cell.angle_alpha   90.00
_cell.angle_beta   90.00
_cell.angle_gamma   90.00
#
_symmetry.space_group_name_H-M   'P 1'
#
loop_
_entity.id
_entity.type
_entity.pdbx_description
1 polymer ?
#
loop_
_entity_poly.entity_id
_entity_poly.type
_entity_poly.pdbx_seq_one_letter_code
_entity_poly.pdbx_strand_id
1 'polypeptide(L)'
;MTNVLKYTLSALLLILLSWTLYHSLRIAIADISHYPVKHWMEDAAGTPTDSELTKNITTIKSSIKLNPENAEYREYLARLYYLRALNNWQQPSAFRENLIKAYIQHKTALKHRPNWPYSWANLALVKSHLQQFDNEFREAIEKAEQYGPWEIATNNAIVQAIFAHWTKMPPPLQQTAISALERIYQQHKQTARSLLKHYKLQTEICTQLTDEKFKKDKSCEHSLHT
;
A
#
# COMPACT_ATOMS: atom_id res chain seq x y z
N MET A 1 2.69 21.59 -57.01
CA MET A 1 3.29 21.23 -55.70
C MET A 1 2.29 21.21 -54.52
N THR A 2 1.10 21.79 -54.64
CA THR A 2 0.14 21.93 -53.51
C THR A 2 -0.62 20.63 -53.18
N ASN A 3 -0.99 19.82 -54.17
CA ASN A 3 -1.78 18.60 -53.92
C ASN A 3 -0.96 17.47 -53.29
N VAL A 4 0.27 17.25 -53.75
CA VAL A 4 1.18 16.24 -53.16
C VAL A 4 1.45 16.58 -51.69
N LEU A 5 1.74 17.84 -51.36
CA LEU A 5 1.95 18.29 -49.99
C LEU A 5 0.69 18.09 -49.12
N LYS A 6 -0.51 18.37 -49.66
CA LYS A 6 -1.78 18.13 -48.96
C LYS A 6 -1.98 16.64 -48.66
N TYR A 7 -1.80 15.76 -49.64
CA TYR A 7 -1.96 14.32 -49.42
C TYR A 7 -0.93 13.77 -48.43
N THR A 8 0.32 14.24 -48.48
CA THR A 8 1.33 13.83 -47.48
C THR A 8 0.96 14.28 -46.07
N LEU A 9 0.47 15.51 -45.89
CA LEU A 9 0.03 16.00 -44.57
C LEU A 9 -1.19 15.25 -44.06
N SER A 10 -2.18 14.98 -44.91
CA SER A 10 -3.35 14.17 -44.54
C SER A 10 -2.97 12.74 -44.14
N ALA A 11 -2.04 12.11 -44.87
CA ALA A 11 -1.55 10.78 -44.53
C ALA A 11 -0.83 10.76 -43.17
N LEU A 12 0.05 11.74 -42.91
CA LEU A 12 0.73 11.87 -41.61
C LEU A 12 -0.27 12.08 -40.47
N LEU A 13 -1.30 12.89 -40.69
CA LEU A 13 -2.37 13.11 -39.71
C LEU A 13 -3.16 11.82 -39.42
N LEU A 14 -3.52 11.05 -40.45
CA LEU A 14 -4.23 9.78 -40.28
C LEU A 14 -3.40 8.74 -39.53
N ILE A 15 -2.09 8.68 -39.79
CA ILE A 15 -1.16 7.83 -39.05
C ILE A 15 -1.11 8.24 -37.58
N LEU A 16 -0.97 9.54 -37.30
CA LEU A 16 -0.96 10.06 -35.93
C LEU A 16 -2.26 9.74 -35.20
N LEU A 17 -3.42 9.96 -35.84
CA LEU A 17 -4.74 9.66 -35.27
C LEU A 17 -4.92 8.18 -34.96
N SER A 18 -4.49 7.31 -35.87
CA SER A 18 -4.55 5.86 -35.69
C SER A 18 -3.62 5.40 -34.55
N TRP A 19 -2.43 6.00 -34.44
CA TRP A 19 -1.50 5.75 -33.35
C TRP A 19 -2.08 6.19 -32.00
N THR A 20 -2.66 7.39 -31.91
CA THR A 20 -3.31 7.86 -30.67
C THR A 20 -4.50 7.00 -30.30
N LEU A 21 -5.35 6.64 -31.27
CA LEU A 21 -6.53 5.81 -31.04
C LEU A 21 -6.14 4.43 -30.50
N TYR A 22 -5.10 3.83 -31.07
CA TYR A 22 -4.57 2.55 -30.60
C TYR A 22 -4.13 2.62 -29.14
N HIS A 23 -3.35 3.64 -28.75
CA HIS A 23 -2.90 3.79 -27.36
C HIS A 23 -4.05 4.11 -26.40
N SER A 24 -4.97 4.99 -26.79
CA SER A 24 -6.15 5.31 -25.98
C SER A 24 -7.03 4.09 -25.75
N LEU A 25 -7.28 3.28 -26.77
CA LEU A 25 -8.06 2.05 -26.64
C LEU A 25 -7.36 1.03 -25.74
N ARG A 26 -6.04 0.88 -25.89
CA ARG A 26 -5.23 -0.01 -25.05
C ARG A 26 -5.31 0.38 -23.57
N ILE A 27 -5.23 1.68 -23.26
CA ILE A 27 -5.36 2.20 -21.88
C ILE A 27 -6.79 1.98 -21.37
N ALA A 28 -7.81 2.29 -22.17
CA ALA A 28 -9.21 2.10 -21.77
C ALA A 28 -9.52 0.63 -21.41
N ILE A 29 -9.03 -0.32 -22.20
CA ILE A 29 -9.18 -1.76 -21.91
C ILE A 29 -8.45 -2.13 -20.61
N ALA A 30 -7.27 -1.55 -20.36
CA ALA A 30 -6.50 -1.79 -19.14
C ALA A 30 -7.27 -1.34 -17.89
N ASP A 31 -7.86 -0.14 -17.94
CA ASP A 31 -8.63 0.45 -16.83
C ASP A 31 -9.94 -0.31 -16.57
N ILE A 32 -10.68 -0.67 -17.63
CA ILE A 32 -11.90 -1.49 -17.51
C ILE A 32 -11.58 -2.83 -16.86
N SER A 33 -10.46 -3.46 -17.23
CA SER A 33 -10.04 -4.75 -16.67
C SER A 33 -9.56 -4.65 -15.22
N HIS A 34 -9.09 -3.48 -14.79
CA HIS A 34 -8.61 -3.22 -13.44
C HIS A 34 -9.76 -3.02 -12.43
N TYR A 35 -10.86 -2.39 -12.86
CA TYR A 35 -11.95 -1.99 -11.97
C TYR A 35 -12.54 -3.12 -11.10
N PRO A 36 -12.73 -4.36 -11.61
CA PRO A 36 -13.20 -5.48 -10.78
C PRO A 36 -12.23 -5.84 -9.65
N VAL A 37 -10.91 -5.71 -9.86
CA VAL A 37 -9.91 -5.98 -8.81
C VAL A 37 -9.97 -4.91 -7.73
N LYS A 38 -10.13 -3.65 -8.13
CA LYS A 38 -10.30 -2.53 -7.21
C LYS A 38 -11.53 -2.72 -6.33
N HIS A 39 -12.67 -2.96 -6.95
CA HIS A 39 -13.93 -3.15 -6.23
C HIS A 39 -13.87 -4.37 -5.31
N TRP A 40 -13.32 -5.49 -5.78
CA TRP A 40 -13.11 -6.68 -4.95
C TRP A 40 -12.24 -6.38 -3.72
N MET A 41 -11.18 -5.57 -3.85
CA MET A 41 -10.35 -5.22 -2.71
C MET A 41 -11.03 -4.29 -1.71
N GLU A 42 -11.91 -3.39 -2.16
CA GLU A 42 -12.66 -2.49 -1.30
C GLU A 42 -13.74 -3.23 -0.50
N ASP A 43 -14.36 -4.24 -1.12
CA ASP A 43 -15.46 -5.02 -0.54
C ASP A 43 -15.00 -6.31 0.16
N ALA A 44 -13.74 -6.72 -0.02
CA ALA A 44 -13.21 -7.96 0.56
C ALA A 44 -13.33 -7.94 2.09
N ALA A 45 -14.27 -8.73 2.61
CA ALA A 45 -14.42 -8.99 4.03
C ALA A 45 -13.76 -10.33 4.40
N GLY A 46 -12.98 -10.33 5.47
CA GLY A 46 -12.31 -11.55 5.97
C GLY A 46 -11.10 -11.98 5.15
N THR A 47 -10.70 -13.24 5.33
CA THR A 47 -9.52 -13.82 4.68
C THR A 47 -9.89 -14.33 3.28
N PRO A 48 -9.33 -13.78 2.20
CA PRO A 48 -9.68 -14.19 0.83
C PRO A 48 -9.23 -15.63 0.57
N THR A 49 -9.91 -16.34 -0.32
CA THR A 49 -9.47 -17.68 -0.75
C THR A 49 -8.31 -17.58 -1.76
N ASP A 50 -7.52 -18.65 -1.89
CA ASP A 50 -6.44 -18.66 -2.90
C ASP A 50 -6.97 -18.59 -4.34
N SER A 51 -8.17 -19.13 -4.58
CA SER A 51 -8.84 -19.04 -5.89
C SER A 51 -9.16 -17.58 -6.25
N GLU A 52 -9.74 -16.81 -5.31
CA GLU A 52 -10.01 -15.39 -5.50
C GLU A 52 -8.72 -14.58 -5.73
N LEU A 53 -7.67 -14.87 -4.95
CA LEU A 53 -6.37 -14.24 -5.14
C LEU A 53 -5.77 -14.58 -6.51
N THR A 54 -5.84 -15.84 -6.94
CA THR A 54 -5.33 -16.27 -8.26
C THR A 54 -6.06 -15.57 -9.39
N LYS A 55 -7.39 -15.48 -9.30
CA LYS A 55 -8.23 -14.76 -10.26
C LYS A 55 -7.81 -13.29 -10.33
N ASN A 56 -7.78 -12.59 -9.20
CA ASN A 56 -7.45 -11.16 -9.17
C ASN A 56 -6.01 -10.86 -9.59
N ILE A 57 -5.04 -11.71 -9.21
CA ILE A 57 -3.64 -11.59 -9.66
C ILE A 57 -3.54 -11.76 -11.18
N THR A 58 -4.30 -12.69 -11.76
CA THR A 58 -4.31 -12.91 -13.21
C THR A 58 -4.93 -11.72 -13.93
N THR A 59 -6.04 -11.20 -13.43
CA THR A 59 -6.71 -10.01 -13.96
C THR A 59 -5.81 -8.78 -13.90
N ILE A 60 -5.22 -8.45 -12.76
CA ILE A 60 -4.38 -7.24 -12.67
C ILE A 60 -3.11 -7.35 -13.53
N LYS A 61 -2.58 -8.57 -13.71
CA LYS A 61 -1.46 -8.81 -14.63
C LYS A 61 -1.82 -8.56 -16.09
N SER A 62 -3.07 -8.75 -16.51
CA SER A 62 -3.49 -8.40 -17.87
C SER A 62 -3.54 -6.88 -18.05
N SER A 63 -4.10 -6.13 -17.09
CA SER A 63 -4.06 -4.66 -17.08
C SER A 63 -2.63 -4.11 -17.14
N ILE A 64 -1.70 -4.72 -16.38
CA ILE A 64 -0.27 -4.38 -16.41
C ILE A 64 0.36 -4.60 -17.80
N LYS A 65 0.00 -5.68 -18.52
CA LYS A 65 0.51 -5.89 -19.89
C LYS A 65 0.03 -4.80 -20.84
N LEU A 66 -1.21 -4.34 -20.65
CA LEU A 66 -1.81 -3.30 -21.46
C LEU A 66 -1.29 -1.89 -21.11
N ASN A 67 -1.00 -1.59 -19.84
CA ASN A 67 -0.40 -0.33 -19.45
C ASN A 67 0.66 -0.55 -18.34
N PRO A 68 1.92 -0.86 -18.73
CA PRO A 68 2.95 -1.29 -17.78
C PRO A 68 3.48 -0.18 -16.87
N GLU A 69 3.24 1.08 -17.24
CA GLU A 69 3.70 2.28 -16.53
C GLU A 69 2.68 2.76 -15.49
N ASN A 70 1.48 2.18 -15.46
CA ASN A 70 0.49 2.53 -14.46
C ASN A 70 0.89 1.98 -13.09
N ALA A 71 1.34 2.88 -12.21
CA ALA A 71 1.75 2.58 -10.85
C ALA A 71 0.63 1.96 -10.00
N GLU A 72 -0.62 2.34 -10.22
CA GLU A 72 -1.75 1.86 -9.44
C GLU A 72 -1.92 0.34 -9.61
N TYR A 73 -1.79 -0.18 -10.83
CA TYR A 73 -1.92 -1.62 -11.05
C TYR A 73 -0.82 -2.42 -10.33
N ARG A 74 0.39 -1.85 -10.23
CA ARG A 74 1.49 -2.43 -9.46
C ARG A 74 1.15 -2.47 -7.98
N GLU A 75 0.54 -1.42 -7.44
CA GLU A 75 0.07 -1.38 -6.05
C GLU A 75 -0.97 -2.45 -5.76
N TYR A 76 -1.97 -2.62 -6.63
CA TYR A 76 -2.97 -3.68 -6.49
C TYR A 76 -2.32 -5.07 -6.53
N LEU A 77 -1.41 -5.31 -7.48
CA LEU A 77 -0.68 -6.57 -7.55
C LEU A 77 0.17 -6.82 -6.29
N ALA A 78 0.81 -5.78 -5.76
CA ALA A 78 1.59 -5.87 -4.54
C ALA A 78 0.72 -6.26 -3.34
N ARG A 79 -0.42 -5.60 -3.17
CA ARG A 79 -1.40 -5.90 -2.10
C ARG A 79 -1.96 -7.30 -2.21
N LEU A 80 -2.27 -7.78 -3.42
CA LEU A 80 -2.71 -9.16 -3.65
C LEU A 80 -1.64 -10.18 -3.24
N TYR A 81 -0.37 -9.91 -3.55
CA TYR A 81 0.73 -10.75 -3.06
C TYR A 81 0.89 -10.68 -1.54
N TYR A 82 0.74 -9.51 -0.95
CA TYR A 82 0.76 -9.36 0.50
C TYR A 82 -0.36 -10.17 1.18
N LEU A 83 -1.59 -10.07 0.70
CA LEU A 83 -2.73 -10.87 1.19
C LEU A 83 -2.46 -12.37 1.03
N ARG A 84 -1.92 -12.80 -0.12
CA ARG A 84 -1.51 -14.19 -0.33
C ARG A 84 -0.42 -14.63 0.65
N ALA A 85 0.52 -13.75 1.00
CA ALA A 85 1.52 -14.05 2.02
C ALA A 85 0.81 -14.30 3.36
N LEU A 86 -0.06 -13.40 3.79
CA LEU A 86 -0.80 -13.53 5.05
C LEU A 86 -1.64 -14.82 5.10
N ASN A 87 -2.27 -15.24 4.00
CA ASN A 87 -2.98 -16.52 3.94
C ASN A 87 -2.08 -17.74 4.17
N ASN A 88 -0.80 -17.63 3.80
CA ASN A 88 0.17 -18.71 3.86
C ASN A 88 1.22 -18.50 4.97
N TRP A 89 0.89 -17.75 6.02
CA TRP A 89 1.83 -17.39 7.09
C TRP A 89 2.45 -18.62 7.81
N GLN A 90 1.74 -19.75 7.84
CA GLN A 90 2.22 -21.02 8.40
C GLN A 90 3.21 -21.77 7.50
N GLN A 91 3.40 -21.31 6.25
CA GLN A 91 4.33 -21.89 5.27
C GLN A 91 5.45 -20.88 4.99
N PRO A 92 6.59 -20.94 5.72
CA PRO A 92 7.60 -19.87 5.68
C PRO A 92 8.12 -19.54 4.27
N SER A 93 8.28 -20.55 3.42
CA SER A 93 8.72 -20.34 2.04
C SER A 93 7.69 -19.56 1.22
N ALA A 94 6.42 -19.98 1.25
CA ALA A 94 5.34 -19.30 0.51
C ALA A 94 5.07 -17.90 1.06
N PHE A 95 5.11 -17.72 2.38
CA PHE A 95 5.02 -16.42 3.04
C PHE A 95 6.10 -15.47 2.52
N ARG A 96 7.37 -15.88 2.60
CA ARG A 96 8.52 -15.07 2.17
C ARG A 96 8.49 -14.78 0.67
N GLU A 97 8.19 -15.76 -0.16
CA GLU A 97 8.13 -15.59 -1.61
C GLU A 97 7.10 -14.54 -2.02
N ASN A 98 5.90 -14.60 -1.42
CA ASN A 98 4.85 -13.63 -1.73
C ASN A 98 5.18 -12.22 -1.21
N LEU A 99 5.84 -12.10 -0.05
CA LEU A 99 6.35 -10.80 0.42
C LEU A 99 7.42 -10.21 -0.53
N ILE A 100 8.32 -11.03 -1.06
CA ILE A 100 9.30 -10.57 -2.06
C ILE A 100 8.60 -10.09 -3.33
N LYS A 101 7.56 -10.81 -3.79
CA LYS A 101 6.75 -10.36 -4.94
C LYS A 101 6.06 -9.02 -4.65
N ALA A 102 5.48 -8.86 -3.47
CA ALA A 102 4.86 -7.59 -3.04
C ALA A 102 5.88 -6.45 -3.00
N TYR A 103 7.05 -6.68 -2.40
CA TYR A 103 8.17 -5.74 -2.34
C TYR A 103 8.56 -5.24 -3.74
N ILE A 104 8.79 -6.16 -4.69
CA ILE A 104 9.18 -5.81 -6.06
C ILE A 104 8.12 -4.93 -6.73
N GLN A 105 6.83 -5.23 -6.52
CA GLN A 105 5.75 -4.45 -7.13
C GLN A 105 5.63 -3.05 -6.52
N HIS A 106 5.74 -2.90 -5.19
CA HIS A 106 5.77 -1.56 -4.55
C HIS A 106 6.97 -0.73 -5.04
N LYS A 107 8.17 -1.33 -5.11
CA LYS A 107 9.35 -0.68 -5.68
C LYS A 107 9.13 -0.25 -7.12
N THR A 108 8.42 -1.05 -7.91
CA THR A 108 8.09 -0.69 -9.31
C THR A 108 7.08 0.45 -9.37
N ALA A 109 6.04 0.44 -8.53
CA ALA A 109 5.08 1.53 -8.44
C ALA A 109 5.76 2.87 -8.08
N LEU A 110 6.70 2.84 -7.14
CA LEU A 110 7.46 4.01 -6.69
C LEU A 110 8.35 4.63 -7.78
N LYS A 111 8.78 3.86 -8.80
CA LYS A 111 9.49 4.42 -9.96
C LYS A 111 8.60 5.37 -10.77
N HIS A 112 7.30 5.12 -10.80
CA HIS A 112 6.33 5.90 -11.57
C HIS A 112 5.61 6.95 -10.71
N ARG A 113 5.47 6.73 -9.40
CA ARG A 113 4.90 7.69 -8.45
C ARG A 113 5.76 7.79 -7.17
N PRO A 114 6.91 8.47 -7.23
CA PRO A 114 7.87 8.52 -6.12
C PRO A 114 7.34 9.24 -4.88
N ASN A 115 6.27 10.04 -5.02
CA ASN A 115 5.66 10.80 -3.94
C ASN A 115 4.36 10.17 -3.43
N TRP A 116 4.06 8.90 -3.77
CA TRP A 116 2.81 8.26 -3.38
C TRP A 116 2.93 7.63 -1.98
N PRO A 117 2.21 8.14 -0.96
CA PRO A 117 2.45 7.75 0.43
C PRO A 117 2.07 6.28 0.70
N TYR A 118 1.00 5.77 0.09
CA TYR A 118 0.59 4.38 0.31
C TYR A 118 1.62 3.37 -0.20
N SER A 119 2.32 3.67 -1.30
CA SER A 119 3.39 2.79 -1.80
C SER A 119 4.53 2.69 -0.81
N TRP A 120 4.95 3.83 -0.25
CA TRP A 120 6.00 3.87 0.78
C TRP A 120 5.58 3.16 2.07
N ALA A 121 4.36 3.41 2.57
CA ALA A 121 3.88 2.79 3.79
C ALA A 121 3.75 1.26 3.66
N ASN A 122 3.22 0.78 2.53
CA ASN A 122 3.11 -0.65 2.27
C ASN A 122 4.47 -1.30 1.99
N LEU A 123 5.43 -0.58 1.39
CA LEU A 123 6.81 -1.04 1.27
C LEU A 123 7.43 -1.27 2.66
N ALA A 124 7.26 -0.32 3.57
CA ALA A 124 7.72 -0.46 4.96
C ALA A 124 7.06 -1.65 5.67
N LEU A 125 5.75 -1.83 5.50
CA LEU A 125 5.01 -2.96 6.05
C LEU A 125 5.52 -4.30 5.53
N VAL A 126 5.73 -4.44 4.22
CA VAL A 126 6.30 -5.66 3.62
C VAL A 126 7.71 -5.92 4.13
N LYS A 127 8.57 -4.88 4.20
CA LYS A 127 9.92 -5.01 4.75
C LYS A 127 9.92 -5.39 6.23
N SER A 128 8.96 -4.90 7.01
CA SER A 128 8.77 -5.29 8.41
C SER A 128 8.49 -6.79 8.54
N HIS A 129 7.55 -7.33 7.75
CA HIS A 129 7.29 -8.78 7.73
C HIS A 129 8.49 -9.61 7.24
N LEU A 130 9.32 -9.04 6.36
CA LEU A 130 10.60 -9.64 5.95
C LEU A 130 11.72 -9.48 7.00
N GLN A 131 11.46 -8.77 8.10
CA GLN A 131 12.41 -8.36 9.14
C GLN A 131 13.64 -7.62 8.59
N GLN A 132 13.45 -6.82 7.54
CA GLN A 132 14.48 -6.00 6.90
C GLN A 132 14.44 -4.56 7.43
N PHE A 133 15.00 -4.33 8.61
CA PHE A 133 15.05 -3.00 9.26
C PHE A 133 16.27 -2.17 8.82
N ASP A 134 16.50 -2.11 7.50
CA ASP A 134 17.61 -1.39 6.88
C ASP A 134 17.28 0.10 6.62
N ASN A 135 18.16 0.79 5.89
CA ASN A 135 17.95 2.20 5.53
C ASN A 135 16.69 2.40 4.68
N GLU A 136 16.36 1.44 3.79
CA GLU A 136 15.19 1.54 2.93
C GLU A 136 13.89 1.40 3.73
N PHE A 137 13.89 0.61 4.80
CA PHE A 137 12.75 0.56 5.72
C PHE A 137 12.52 1.91 6.40
N ARG A 138 13.58 2.57 6.88
CA ARG A 138 13.47 3.90 7.51
C ARG A 138 13.03 4.96 6.51
N GLU A 139 13.67 4.99 5.34
CA GLU A 139 13.28 5.90 4.25
C GLU A 139 11.80 5.69 3.87
N ALA A 140 11.33 4.46 3.78
CA ALA A 140 9.94 4.18 3.45
C ALA A 140 8.96 4.71 4.51
N ILE A 141 9.29 4.64 5.80
CA ILE A 141 8.48 5.25 6.86
C ILE A 141 8.52 6.78 6.75
N GLU A 142 9.70 7.38 6.61
CA GLU A 142 9.88 8.83 6.49
C GLU A 142 9.12 9.41 5.29
N LYS A 143 9.19 8.74 4.13
CA LYS A 143 8.48 9.16 2.91
C LYS A 143 6.98 8.96 3.02
N ALA A 144 6.53 7.89 3.66
CA ALA A 144 5.11 7.68 3.93
C ALA A 144 4.54 8.81 4.81
N GLU A 145 5.26 9.18 5.87
CA GLU A 145 4.88 10.28 6.75
C GLU A 145 4.96 11.63 6.05
N GLN A 146 6.01 11.88 5.26
CA GLN A 146 6.19 13.13 4.52
C GLN A 146 5.05 13.37 3.50
N TYR A 147 4.68 12.35 2.72
CA TYR A 147 3.73 12.52 1.62
C TYR A 147 2.28 12.24 1.97
N GLY A 148 2.00 11.57 3.10
CA GLY A 148 0.63 11.21 3.50
C GLY A 148 0.43 11.18 5.01
N PRO A 149 0.77 12.24 5.75
CA PRO A 149 0.70 12.25 7.20
C PRO A 149 -0.74 12.03 7.69
N TRP A 150 -1.74 12.50 6.95
CA TRP A 150 -3.17 12.41 7.32
C TRP A 150 -3.93 11.27 6.67
N GLU A 151 -3.25 10.45 5.87
CA GLU A 151 -3.87 9.32 5.18
C GLU A 151 -4.01 8.11 6.10
N ILE A 152 -5.23 7.67 6.37
CA ILE A 152 -5.48 6.62 7.39
C ILE A 152 -4.89 5.28 6.98
N ALA A 153 -4.97 4.89 5.70
CA ALA A 153 -4.34 3.65 5.25
C ALA A 153 -2.82 3.70 5.35
N THR A 154 -2.20 4.86 5.11
CA THR A 154 -0.75 5.10 5.29
C THR A 154 -0.37 4.95 6.76
N ASN A 155 -1.07 5.64 7.66
CA ASN A 155 -0.81 5.54 9.09
C ASN A 155 -1.04 4.10 9.62
N ASN A 156 -2.08 3.42 9.15
CA ASN A 156 -2.35 2.03 9.54
C ASN A 156 -1.20 1.10 9.16
N ALA A 157 -0.62 1.27 7.97
CA ALA A 157 0.52 0.47 7.53
C ALA A 157 1.79 0.80 8.33
N ILE A 158 2.06 2.08 8.63
CA ILE A 158 3.18 2.51 9.50
C ILE A 158 3.06 1.86 10.88
N VAL A 159 1.89 1.97 11.53
CA VAL A 159 1.65 1.39 12.85
C VAL A 159 1.88 -0.11 12.84
N GLN A 160 1.30 -0.84 11.88
CA GLN A 160 1.49 -2.28 11.79
C GLN A 160 2.94 -2.68 11.54
N ALA A 161 3.66 -1.93 10.69
CA ALA A 161 5.05 -2.18 10.37
C ALA A 161 5.96 -2.05 11.60
N ILE A 162 5.67 -1.11 12.50
CA ILE A 162 6.52 -0.80 13.66
C ILE A 162 6.08 -1.61 14.88
N PHE A 163 4.78 -1.71 15.15
CA PHE A 163 4.25 -2.40 16.35
C PHE A 163 4.52 -3.90 16.32
N ALA A 164 4.54 -4.53 15.15
CA ALA A 164 4.88 -5.95 15.01
C ALA A 164 6.27 -6.30 15.58
N HIS A 165 7.16 -5.32 15.65
CA HIS A 165 8.53 -5.49 16.13
C HIS A 165 8.94 -4.35 17.10
N TRP A 166 7.99 -3.88 17.91
CA TRP A 166 8.16 -2.70 18.79
C TRP A 166 9.50 -2.64 19.53
N THR A 167 9.92 -3.75 20.15
CA THR A 167 11.15 -3.83 20.95
C THR A 167 12.44 -3.73 20.12
N LYS A 168 12.37 -3.96 18.81
CA LYS A 168 13.50 -3.81 17.87
C LYS A 168 13.56 -2.42 17.24
N MET A 169 12.53 -1.59 17.44
CA MET A 169 12.41 -0.29 16.78
C MET A 169 13.14 0.78 17.58
N PRO A 170 13.97 1.62 16.94
CA PRO A 170 14.62 2.73 17.63
C PRO A 170 13.59 3.79 18.04
N PRO A 171 13.85 4.58 19.10
CA PRO A 171 12.90 5.55 19.64
C PRO A 171 12.29 6.52 18.61
N PRO A 172 13.03 7.03 17.60
CA PRO A 172 12.42 7.89 16.57
C PRO A 172 11.29 7.21 15.78
N LEU A 173 11.47 5.93 15.40
CA LEU A 173 10.42 5.20 14.69
C LEU A 173 9.25 4.84 15.61
N GLN A 174 9.52 4.51 16.87
CA GLN A 174 8.48 4.31 17.88
C GLN A 174 7.59 5.56 17.99
N GLN A 175 8.20 6.75 18.05
CA GLN A 175 7.48 8.02 18.08
C GLN A 175 6.65 8.26 16.81
N THR A 176 7.21 7.99 15.62
CA THR A 176 6.46 8.07 14.36
C THR A 176 5.22 7.17 14.38
N ALA A 177 5.34 5.94 14.90
CA ALA A 177 4.19 5.03 15.00
C ALA A 177 3.15 5.49 16.04
N ILE A 178 3.59 6.08 17.16
CA ILE A 178 2.67 6.68 18.15
C ILE A 178 1.89 7.83 17.51
N SER A 179 2.56 8.76 16.84
CA SER A 179 1.89 9.87 16.16
C SER A 179 0.97 9.39 15.02
N ALA A 180 1.36 8.35 14.29
CA ALA A 180 0.49 7.71 13.31
C ALA A 180 -0.77 7.10 13.96
N LEU A 181 -0.62 6.44 15.11
CA LEU A 181 -1.73 5.88 15.88
C LEU A 181 -2.70 6.97 16.38
N GLU A 182 -2.18 8.11 16.84
CA GLU A 182 -2.99 9.26 17.26
C GLU A 182 -3.80 9.84 16.10
N ARG A 183 -3.18 9.97 14.91
CA ARG A 183 -3.89 10.40 13.70
C ARG A 183 -4.99 9.42 13.30
N ILE A 184 -4.76 8.12 13.45
CA ILE A 184 -5.81 7.11 13.27
C ILE A 184 -6.91 7.29 14.32
N TYR A 185 -6.57 7.52 15.59
CA TYR A 185 -7.57 7.68 16.64
C TYR A 185 -8.50 8.88 16.40
N GLN A 186 -7.95 9.99 15.91
CA GLN A 186 -8.72 11.21 15.62
C GLN A 186 -9.82 10.99 14.56
N GLN A 187 -9.59 10.13 13.58
CA GLN A 187 -10.54 9.87 12.49
C GLN A 187 -11.33 8.56 12.68
N HIS A 188 -10.69 7.52 13.21
CA HIS A 188 -11.20 6.15 13.34
C HIS A 188 -10.78 5.52 14.68
N LYS A 189 -11.39 5.97 15.78
CA LYS A 189 -11.09 5.51 17.16
C LYS A 189 -11.06 3.99 17.31
N GLN A 190 -12.03 3.29 16.72
CA GLN A 190 -12.14 1.83 16.80
C GLN A 190 -10.90 1.14 16.18
N THR A 191 -10.39 1.67 15.07
CA THR A 191 -9.20 1.13 14.40
C THR A 191 -7.95 1.29 15.28
N ALA A 192 -7.73 2.48 15.83
CA ALA A 192 -6.61 2.72 16.74
C ALA A 192 -6.66 1.82 17.99
N ARG A 193 -7.84 1.69 18.62
CA ARG A 193 -8.06 0.77 19.74
C ARG A 193 -7.79 -0.69 19.37
N SER A 194 -8.22 -1.11 18.18
CA SER A 194 -8.01 -2.46 17.67
C SER A 194 -6.52 -2.76 17.48
N LEU A 195 -5.77 -1.83 16.87
CA LEU A 195 -4.33 -1.96 16.67
C LEU A 195 -3.59 -2.08 18.00
N LEU A 196 -3.88 -1.19 18.95
CA LEU A 196 -3.26 -1.21 20.27
C LEU A 196 -3.51 -2.53 21.00
N LYS A 197 -4.76 -3.02 20.95
CA LYS A 197 -5.15 -4.31 21.54
C LYS A 197 -4.51 -5.51 20.83
N HIS A 198 -4.47 -5.49 19.50
CA HIS A 198 -3.92 -6.57 18.69
C HIS A 198 -2.44 -6.81 19.01
N TYR A 199 -1.65 -5.74 19.09
CA TYR A 199 -0.22 -5.82 19.38
C TYR A 199 0.11 -5.88 20.87
N LYS A 200 -0.87 -5.68 21.77
CA LYS A 200 -0.71 -5.72 23.23
C LYS A 200 0.32 -4.72 23.76
N LEU A 201 0.30 -3.50 23.22
CA LEU A 201 1.27 -2.43 23.55
C LEU A 201 0.65 -1.29 24.37
N GLN A 202 -0.47 -1.53 25.05
CA GLN A 202 -1.19 -0.51 25.83
C GLN A 202 -0.26 0.14 26.87
N THR A 203 0.45 -0.67 27.64
CA THR A 203 1.33 -0.22 28.73
C THR A 203 2.47 0.66 28.25
N GLU A 204 3.09 0.29 27.13
CA GLU A 204 4.23 0.97 26.54
C GLU A 204 3.81 2.27 25.87
N ILE A 205 2.66 2.27 25.17
CA ILE A 205 2.25 3.38 24.30
C ILE A 205 1.42 4.41 25.04
N CYS A 206 0.48 4.00 25.90
CA CYS A 206 -0.49 4.95 26.49
C CYS A 206 0.17 6.03 27.35
N THR A 207 1.34 5.75 27.94
CA THR A 207 2.13 6.72 28.71
C THR A 207 2.82 7.77 27.83
N GLN A 208 3.07 7.43 26.55
CA GLN A 208 3.76 8.26 25.56
C GLN A 208 2.81 9.04 24.63
N LEU A 209 1.50 8.81 24.74
CA LEU A 209 0.50 9.57 23.98
C LEU A 209 0.50 11.05 24.37
N THR A 210 0.40 11.89 23.37
CA THR A 210 0.24 13.35 23.46
C THR A 210 -1.22 13.78 23.34
N ASP A 211 -2.06 13.01 22.65
CA ASP A 211 -3.50 13.25 22.58
C ASP A 211 -4.18 12.87 23.91
N GLU A 212 -4.51 13.88 24.70
CA GLU A 212 -5.18 13.74 26.01
C GLU A 212 -6.51 12.98 25.93
N LYS A 213 -7.25 13.08 24.81
CA LYS A 213 -8.51 12.33 24.64
C LYS A 213 -8.23 10.86 24.37
N PHE A 214 -7.10 10.53 23.77
CA PHE A 214 -6.72 9.14 23.57
C PHE A 214 -6.12 8.55 24.85
N LYS A 215 -5.30 9.31 25.58
CA LYS A 215 -4.71 8.88 26.85
C LYS A 215 -5.76 8.51 27.91
N LYS A 216 -6.89 9.24 27.93
CA LYS A 216 -8.04 8.97 28.82
C LYS A 216 -9.05 7.97 28.24
N ASP A 217 -8.78 7.41 27.07
CA ASP A 217 -9.65 6.42 26.46
C ASP A 217 -9.63 5.11 27.26
N LYS A 218 -10.75 4.40 27.27
CA LYS A 218 -10.86 3.08 27.92
C LYS A 218 -9.82 2.05 27.46
N SER A 219 -9.28 2.20 26.26
CA SER A 219 -8.18 1.36 25.79
C SER A 219 -6.85 1.56 26.55
N CYS A 220 -6.72 2.67 27.29
CA CYS A 220 -5.56 3.03 28.11
C CYS A 220 -5.83 3.00 29.63
N GLU A 221 -7.06 2.70 30.08
CA GLU A 221 -7.43 2.72 31.51
C GLU A 221 -6.61 1.73 32.37
N HIS A 222 -6.24 0.56 31.84
CA HIS A 222 -5.51 -0.45 32.60
C HIS A 222 -3.99 -0.20 32.69
N SER A 223 -3.46 0.72 31.87
CA SER A 223 -2.03 1.07 31.83
C SER A 223 -1.65 2.25 32.74
N LEU A 224 -2.63 2.92 33.35
CA LEU A 224 -2.41 4.10 34.22
C LEU A 224 -2.22 3.74 35.70
N HIS A 225 -2.29 2.45 36.05
CA HIS A 225 -2.25 1.95 37.43
C HIS A 225 -1.09 0.98 37.73
N THR A 226 -0.11 0.89 36.83
CA THR A 226 1.15 0.14 36.98
C THR A 226 2.32 1.09 36.85
#